data_AF-A0A2G2CYR8-F1
#
_entry.id   AF-A0A2G2CYR8-F1
#
_cell.length_a   1.000
_cell.length_b   1.000
_cell.length_c   1.000
_cell.angle_alpha   90.00
_cell.angle_beta   90.00
_cell.angle_gamma   90.00
#
_symmetry.space_group_name_H-M   'P 1'
#
loop_
_entity.id
_entity.type
_entity.pdbx_description
1 polymer ?
#
loop_
_entity_poly.entity_id
_entity_poly.type
_entity_poly.pdbx_seq_one_letter_code
_entity_poly.pdbx_strand_id
1 'polypeptide(L)'
;MISGSAGLLIARRRDLNLQQGRGRMMTKRSDKDPNQPDGRLPVDREFADRTRIDLPQQVVDSGLFDLDQDPAQLARVREIVSHLPDRTVVDVASRLRTAGHAQQTDIKAFTDRHGITPAEQRLLASLVAGLSVVDHAREQRISVNTARTHMRRLIEKTGSRGQLDLLRKFHRPG
;
A
#
# COMPACT_ATOMS: atom_id res chain seq x y z
N MET A 1 25.45 47.05 -18.21
CA MET A 1 26.76 47.70 -18.39
C MET A 1 27.48 47.65 -17.05
N ILE A 2 28.66 46.99 -17.02
CA ILE A 2 29.87 47.20 -16.17
C ILE A 2 29.67 47.23 -14.64
N SER A 3 30.47 46.63 -13.76
CA SER A 3 31.54 45.61 -13.72
C SER A 3 32.13 45.71 -12.28
N GLY A 4 32.88 44.70 -11.85
CA GLY A 4 33.95 44.84 -10.86
C GLY A 4 33.56 44.41 -9.44
N SER A 5 33.88 43.21 -8.95
CA SER A 5 35.21 42.56 -8.76
C SER A 5 36.07 43.21 -7.67
N ALA A 6 36.68 42.32 -6.87
CA ALA A 6 37.81 42.46 -5.93
C ALA A 6 37.39 42.28 -4.46
N GLY A 7 37.86 41.31 -3.67
CA GLY A 7 39.09 40.53 -3.76
C GLY A 7 40.16 41.11 -2.80
N LEU A 8 40.14 40.71 -1.53
CA LEU A 8 41.24 40.79 -0.54
C LEU A 8 40.76 40.08 0.74
N LEU A 9 41.17 38.87 1.14
CA LEU A 9 42.48 38.30 1.49
C LEU A 9 43.22 39.01 2.63
N ILE A 10 43.73 38.18 3.56
CA ILE A 10 44.71 38.44 4.65
C ILE A 10 44.05 38.75 6.01
N ALA A 11 44.39 38.12 7.14
CA ALA A 11 45.18 36.94 7.46
C ALA A 11 45.07 36.67 8.98
N ARG A 12 45.41 35.43 9.35
CA ARG A 12 46.09 35.00 10.59
C ARG A 12 45.42 35.30 11.95
N ARG A 13 45.08 34.20 12.63
CA ARG A 13 45.73 33.92 13.92
C ARG A 13 46.26 32.50 13.94
N ARG A 14 47.55 32.41 14.26
CA ARG A 14 48.39 31.22 14.32
C ARG A 14 48.24 30.49 15.65
N ASP A 15 48.47 29.19 15.55
CA ASP A 15 49.20 28.30 16.47
C ASP A 15 48.96 28.42 17.97
N LEU A 16 48.36 27.36 18.52
CA LEU A 16 48.93 26.61 19.65
C LEU A 16 47.99 25.44 19.97
N ASN A 17 48.25 24.25 19.42
CA ASN A 17 48.42 23.04 20.23
C ASN A 17 48.84 21.85 19.35
N LEU A 18 50.16 21.67 19.21
CA LEU A 18 50.74 20.38 18.85
C LEU A 18 51.33 19.82 20.14
N GLN A 19 50.68 18.82 20.72
CA GLN A 19 51.34 17.58 21.14
C GLN A 19 50.34 16.55 21.71
N GLN A 20 50.30 15.40 21.01
CA GLN A 20 50.33 14.05 21.58
C GLN A 20 49.06 13.54 22.27
N GLY A 21 48.32 12.68 21.55
CA GLY A 21 47.29 11.83 22.12
C GLY A 21 46.65 10.93 21.07
N ARG A 22 47.34 9.85 20.70
CA ARG A 22 46.78 8.75 19.90
C ARG A 22 45.52 8.22 20.59
N GLY A 23 44.35 8.57 20.07
CA GLY A 23 43.05 8.13 20.57
C GLY A 23 42.07 7.98 19.42
N ARG A 24 41.86 6.74 19.00
CA ARG A 24 40.86 6.24 18.05
C ARG A 24 39.51 6.97 18.29
N MET A 25 39.11 7.88 17.40
CA MET A 25 37.76 8.45 17.41
C MET A 25 36.77 7.37 17.00
N MET A 26 36.26 6.65 17.99
CA MET A 26 34.97 5.96 17.91
C MET A 26 33.93 7.06 17.72
N THR A 27 33.32 7.10 16.54
CA THR A 27 32.02 7.75 16.40
C THR A 27 31.11 7.06 17.40
N LYS A 28 30.74 7.78 18.47
CA LYS A 28 29.68 7.38 19.38
C LYS A 28 28.45 7.26 18.49
N ARG A 29 28.19 6.06 17.96
CA ARG A 29 26.84 5.66 17.58
C ARG A 29 26.05 5.90 18.86
N SER A 30 25.18 6.90 18.85
CA SER A 30 24.13 7.01 19.85
C SER A 30 23.49 5.63 19.91
N ASP A 31 23.78 4.93 20.98
CA ASP A 31 23.07 3.74 21.42
C ASP A 31 21.63 4.21 21.61
N LYS A 32 20.83 4.11 20.54
CA LYS A 32 19.40 4.34 20.60
C LYS A 32 18.91 3.13 21.35
N ASP A 33 18.70 3.30 22.66
CA ASP A 33 18.15 2.29 23.55
C ASP A 33 16.96 1.64 22.82
N PRO A 34 17.04 0.34 22.45
CA PRO A 34 15.98 -0.34 21.72
C PRO A 34 14.68 -0.42 22.53
N ASN A 35 14.73 -0.03 23.81
CA ASN A 35 13.61 -0.02 24.73
C ASN A 35 13.10 1.39 25.09
N GLN A 36 13.54 2.44 24.39
CA GLN A 36 12.94 3.76 24.57
C GLN A 36 11.47 3.72 24.07
N PRO A 37 10.47 3.95 24.94
CA PRO A 37 9.07 3.83 24.55
C PRO A 37 8.73 4.88 23.49
N ASP A 38 8.31 4.41 22.31
CA ASP A 38 8.01 5.17 21.09
C ASP A 38 6.80 6.12 21.22
N GLY A 39 6.47 6.62 22.41
CA GLY A 39 5.43 7.63 22.68
C GLY A 39 3.97 7.24 22.34
N ARG A 40 3.74 6.14 21.61
CA ARG A 40 2.41 5.62 21.29
C ARG A 40 1.95 4.65 22.36
N LEU A 41 0.67 4.76 22.70
CA LEU A 41 -0.01 3.93 23.69
C LEU A 41 0.30 2.43 23.49
N PRO A 42 0.45 1.66 24.58
CA PRO A 42 0.60 0.22 24.50
C PRO A 42 -0.63 -0.38 23.81
N VAL A 43 -0.39 -1.29 22.87
CA VAL A 43 -1.46 -2.07 22.21
C VAL A 43 -1.97 -3.07 23.23
N ASP A 44 -3.28 -3.09 23.47
CA ASP A 44 -3.91 -4.07 24.33
C ASP A 44 -3.87 -5.46 23.67
N ARG A 45 -3.52 -6.49 24.45
CA ARG A 45 -3.34 -7.86 23.93
C ARG A 45 -4.60 -8.41 23.29
N GLU A 46 -5.77 -8.14 23.86
CA GLU A 46 -7.06 -8.61 23.34
C GLU A 46 -7.35 -8.05 21.94
N PHE A 47 -7.11 -6.74 21.73
CA PHE A 47 -7.22 -6.14 20.41
C PHE A 47 -6.16 -6.65 19.44
N ALA A 48 -4.92 -6.84 19.88
CA ALA A 48 -3.86 -7.41 19.04
C ALA A 48 -4.21 -8.82 18.55
N ASP A 49 -4.72 -9.68 19.43
CA ASP A 49 -5.11 -11.05 19.10
C ASP A 49 -6.30 -11.07 18.13
N ARG A 50 -7.34 -10.26 18.39
CA ARG A 50 -8.47 -10.12 17.46
C ARG A 50 -8.03 -9.62 16.10
N THR A 51 -7.12 -8.63 16.07
CA THR A 51 -6.59 -8.10 14.82
C THR A 51 -5.74 -9.14 14.09
N ARG A 52 -4.96 -9.95 14.81
CA ARG A 52 -4.16 -11.04 14.22
C ARG A 52 -5.03 -12.08 13.52
N ILE A 53 -6.19 -12.40 14.10
CA ILE A 53 -7.16 -13.33 13.51
C ILE A 53 -7.76 -12.78 12.21
N ASP A 54 -8.11 -11.48 12.22
CA ASP A 54 -8.84 -10.83 11.12
C ASP A 54 -7.92 -10.32 9.99
N LEU A 55 -6.66 -10.01 10.31
CA LEU A 55 -5.70 -9.40 9.39
C LEU A 55 -5.54 -10.17 8.06
N PRO A 56 -5.43 -11.52 8.02
CA PRO A 56 -5.34 -12.24 6.77
C PRO A 56 -6.55 -12.01 5.85
N GLN A 57 -7.76 -11.88 6.41
CA GLN A 57 -8.95 -11.58 5.63
C GLN A 57 -8.93 -10.11 5.17
N GLN A 58 -8.48 -9.19 6.01
CA GLN A 58 -8.31 -7.78 5.63
C GLN A 58 -7.28 -7.57 4.51
N VAL A 59 -6.22 -8.39 4.44
CA VAL A 59 -5.27 -8.37 3.33
C VAL A 59 -5.98 -8.74 2.02
N VAL A 60 -6.80 -9.79 2.03
CA VAL A 60 -7.59 -10.22 0.87
C VAL A 60 -8.60 -9.13 0.47
N ASP A 61 -9.38 -8.65 1.44
CA ASP A 61 -10.43 -7.66 1.22
C ASP A 61 -9.89 -6.29 0.78
N SER A 62 -8.61 -6.01 1.06
CA SER A 62 -7.97 -4.75 0.64
C SER A 62 -7.85 -4.62 -0.88
N GLY A 63 -7.86 -5.73 -1.63
CA GLY A 63 -7.63 -5.75 -3.08
C GLY A 63 -6.24 -5.27 -3.52
N LEU A 64 -5.32 -5.01 -2.57
CA LEU A 64 -3.99 -4.47 -2.85
C LEU A 64 -3.00 -5.52 -3.33
N PHE A 65 -3.27 -6.79 -3.02
CA PHE A 65 -2.43 -7.92 -3.37
C PHE A 65 -3.18 -8.85 -4.31
N ASP A 66 -2.50 -9.30 -5.36
CA ASP A 66 -2.96 -10.35 -6.26
C ASP A 66 -2.81 -11.72 -5.57
N LEU A 67 -3.56 -11.88 -4.47
CA LEU A 67 -3.80 -13.16 -3.84
C LEU A 67 -4.98 -13.76 -4.59
N ASP A 68 -4.71 -14.31 -5.78
CA ASP A 68 -5.56 -15.35 -6.37
C ASP A 68 -5.93 -16.25 -5.19
N GLN A 69 -7.23 -16.43 -4.87
CA GLN A 69 -7.69 -16.99 -3.58
C GLN A 69 -7.34 -18.48 -3.38
N ASP A 70 -6.10 -18.86 -3.69
CA ASP A 70 -5.42 -20.08 -3.37
C ASP A 70 -5.30 -20.21 -1.85
N PRO A 71 -5.92 -21.24 -1.25
CA PRO A 71 -5.83 -21.48 0.18
C PRO A 71 -4.37 -21.60 0.68
N ALA A 72 -3.41 -21.98 -0.19
CA ALA A 72 -2.00 -22.04 0.17
C ALA A 72 -1.37 -20.64 0.35
N GLN A 73 -1.76 -19.66 -0.46
CA GLN A 73 -1.32 -18.26 -0.32
C GLN A 73 -1.86 -17.67 1.00
N LEU A 74 -3.14 -17.91 1.30
CA LEU A 74 -3.74 -17.44 2.54
C LEU A 74 -3.14 -18.12 3.78
N ALA A 75 -2.81 -19.40 3.70
CA ALA A 75 -2.09 -20.11 4.75
C ALA A 75 -0.71 -19.48 5.01
N ARG A 76 0.02 -19.10 3.96
CA ARG A 76 1.30 -18.40 4.08
C ARG A 76 1.15 -17.02 4.73
N VAL A 77 0.10 -16.26 4.39
CA VAL A 77 -0.17 -14.97 5.05
C VAL A 77 -0.46 -15.18 6.54
N ARG A 78 -1.26 -16.19 6.90
CA ARG A 78 -1.54 -16.54 8.30
C ARG A 78 -0.26 -16.90 9.07
N GLU A 79 0.63 -17.67 8.45
CA GLU A 79 1.93 -18.03 9.02
C GLU A 79 2.80 -16.78 9.26
N ILE A 80 2.93 -15.91 8.25
CA ILE A 80 3.68 -14.65 8.40
C ILE A 80 3.11 -13.83 9.56
N VAL A 81 1.80 -13.62 9.58
CA VAL A 81 1.09 -12.83 10.60
C VAL A 81 1.27 -13.40 12.01
N SER A 82 1.43 -14.72 12.16
CA SER A 82 1.70 -15.37 13.44
C SER A 82 3.06 -15.00 14.04
N HIS A 83 4.04 -14.69 13.19
CA HIS A 83 5.40 -14.31 13.61
C HIS A 83 5.61 -12.80 13.76
N LEU A 84 4.66 -11.97 13.29
CA LEU A 84 4.77 -10.52 13.43
C LEU A 84 4.56 -10.10 14.89
N PRO A 85 5.21 -9.03 15.38
CA PRO A 85 4.86 -8.40 16.65
C PRO A 85 3.44 -7.79 16.64
N ASP A 86 2.78 -7.76 17.80
CA ASP A 86 1.41 -7.25 17.97
C ASP A 86 1.20 -5.85 17.39
N ARG A 87 2.16 -4.96 17.61
CA ARG A 87 2.12 -3.60 17.09
C ARG A 87 2.17 -3.55 15.57
N THR A 88 2.97 -4.41 14.95
CA THR A 88 3.05 -4.52 13.49
C THR A 88 1.74 -5.05 12.92
N VAL A 89 1.10 -6.02 13.58
CA VAL A 89 -0.21 -6.55 13.17
C VAL A 89 -1.26 -5.43 13.14
N VAL A 90 -1.34 -4.63 14.21
CA VAL A 90 -2.28 -3.51 14.30
C VAL A 90 -2.00 -2.44 13.25
N ASP A 91 -0.74 -2.05 13.07
CA ASP A 91 -0.34 -1.04 12.10
C ASP A 91 -0.64 -1.47 10.66
N VAL A 92 -0.35 -2.72 10.31
CA VAL A 92 -0.65 -3.26 8.97
C VAL A 92 -2.16 -3.32 8.75
N ALA A 93 -2.92 -3.85 9.71
CA ALA A 93 -4.39 -3.89 9.65
C ALA A 93 -5.01 -2.50 9.44
N SER A 94 -4.53 -1.50 10.18
CA SER A 94 -5.01 -0.13 10.02
C SER A 94 -4.71 0.43 8.63
N ARG A 95 -3.52 0.20 8.09
CA ARG A 95 -3.15 0.66 6.73
C ARG A 95 -3.98 -0.02 5.65
N LEU A 96 -4.21 -1.34 5.78
CA LEU A 96 -5.03 -2.10 4.84
C LEU A 96 -6.48 -1.64 4.84
N ARG A 97 -7.06 -1.39 6.02
CA ARG A 97 -8.42 -0.82 6.11
C ARG A 97 -8.49 0.55 5.42
N THR A 98 -7.55 1.46 5.68
CA THR A 98 -7.55 2.78 5.03
C THR A 98 -7.41 2.66 3.51
N ALA A 99 -6.51 1.81 3.03
CA ALA A 99 -6.31 1.58 1.60
C ALA A 99 -7.55 0.95 0.93
N GLY A 100 -8.15 -0.06 1.55
CA GLY A 100 -9.37 -0.72 1.05
C GLY A 100 -10.57 0.22 0.97
N HIS A 101 -10.77 1.08 1.97
CA HIS A 101 -11.85 2.09 1.92
C HIS A 101 -11.63 3.13 0.82
N ALA A 102 -10.38 3.56 0.58
CA ALA A 102 -10.05 4.45 -0.53
C ALA A 102 -10.37 3.79 -1.88
N GLN A 103 -9.91 2.54 -2.09
CA GLN A 103 -10.22 1.79 -3.31
C GLN A 103 -11.73 1.60 -3.53
N GLN A 104 -12.48 1.25 -2.49
CA GLN A 104 -13.94 1.10 -2.55
C GLN A 104 -14.63 2.42 -2.95
N THR A 105 -14.13 3.55 -2.43
CA THR A 105 -14.60 4.89 -2.77
C THR A 105 -14.31 5.22 -4.23
N ASP A 106 -13.12 4.89 -4.73
CA ASP A 106 -12.73 5.10 -6.13
C ASP A 106 -13.60 4.28 -7.09
N ILE A 107 -13.87 3.01 -6.75
CA ILE A 107 -14.79 2.15 -7.51
C ILE A 107 -16.16 2.79 -7.57
N LYS A 108 -16.71 3.22 -6.43
CA LYS A 108 -18.04 3.84 -6.38
C LYS A 108 -18.10 5.15 -7.18
N ALA A 109 -17.09 6.01 -7.03
CA ALA A 109 -17.01 7.26 -7.78
C ALA A 109 -16.91 7.01 -9.29
N PHE A 110 -16.13 6.01 -9.71
CA PHE A 110 -16.03 5.60 -11.10
C PHE A 110 -17.36 5.05 -11.63
N THR A 111 -18.05 4.20 -10.86
CA THR A 111 -19.35 3.63 -11.27
C THR A 111 -20.43 4.67 -11.42
N ASP A 112 -20.50 5.62 -10.49
CA ASP A 112 -21.49 6.69 -10.50
C ASP A 112 -21.29 7.61 -11.72
N ARG A 113 -20.04 7.93 -12.07
CA ARG A 113 -19.71 8.74 -13.27
C ARG A 113 -20.07 8.08 -14.60
N HIS A 114 -20.06 6.75 -14.67
CA HIS A 114 -20.25 5.99 -15.91
C HIS A 114 -21.61 5.26 -15.99
N GLY A 115 -22.51 5.42 -15.01
CA GLY A 115 -23.82 4.75 -15.01
C GLY A 115 -23.69 3.21 -14.97
N ILE A 116 -22.70 2.71 -14.23
CA ILE A 116 -22.38 1.29 -14.13
C ILE A 116 -23.38 0.60 -13.20
N THR A 117 -23.89 -0.57 -13.58
CA THR A 117 -24.84 -1.37 -12.77
C THR A 117 -24.12 -2.10 -11.64
N PRO A 118 -24.84 -2.58 -10.60
CA PRO A 118 -24.23 -3.37 -9.53
C PRO A 118 -23.49 -4.63 -10.00
N ALA A 119 -23.98 -5.28 -11.07
CA ALA A 119 -23.31 -6.46 -11.62
C ALA A 119 -21.98 -6.10 -12.31
N GLU A 120 -21.95 -4.99 -13.05
CA GLU A 120 -20.75 -4.49 -13.71
C GLU A 120 -19.75 -3.91 -12.69
N GLN A 121 -20.23 -3.30 -11.61
CA GLN A 121 -19.40 -2.84 -10.49
C GLN A 121 -18.68 -4.01 -9.81
N ARG A 122 -19.39 -5.12 -9.55
CA ARG A 122 -18.77 -6.33 -9.01
C ARG A 122 -17.69 -6.87 -9.93
N LEU A 123 -17.94 -6.87 -11.25
CA LEU A 123 -16.92 -7.24 -12.22
C LEU A 123 -15.72 -6.28 -12.17
N LEU A 124 -15.94 -4.97 -12.18
CA LEU A 124 -14.86 -3.98 -12.08
C LEU A 124 -14.01 -4.18 -10.82
N ALA A 125 -14.63 -4.45 -9.66
CA ALA A 125 -13.92 -4.73 -8.42
C ALA A 125 -13.02 -5.97 -8.54
N SER A 126 -13.54 -7.08 -9.10
CA SER A 126 -12.72 -8.28 -9.36
C SER A 126 -11.54 -7.98 -10.29
N LEU A 127 -11.75 -7.17 -11.35
CA LEU A 127 -10.68 -6.81 -12.28
C LEU A 127 -9.60 -5.92 -11.64
N VAL A 128 -9.98 -5.00 -10.77
CA VAL A 128 -9.04 -4.14 -10.02
C VAL A 128 -8.22 -4.97 -9.03
N ALA A 129 -8.83 -6.01 -8.45
CA ALA A 129 -8.17 -6.98 -7.58
C ALA A 129 -7.27 -7.99 -8.33
N GLY A 130 -7.14 -7.88 -9.66
CA GLY A 130 -6.29 -8.74 -10.48
C GLY A 130 -6.97 -9.97 -11.10
N LEU A 131 -8.22 -10.26 -10.73
CA LEU A 131 -8.94 -11.45 -11.20
C LEU A 131 -9.29 -11.37 -12.69
N SER A 132 -9.33 -12.52 -13.35
CA SER A 132 -9.83 -12.61 -14.72
C SER A 132 -11.36 -12.61 -14.78
N VAL A 133 -11.93 -12.33 -15.97
CA VAL A 133 -13.38 -12.44 -16.21
C VAL A 133 -13.89 -13.87 -15.96
N VAL A 134 -13.03 -14.88 -16.15
CA VAL A 134 -13.39 -16.29 -15.91
C VAL A 134 -13.43 -16.57 -14.41
N ASP A 135 -12.48 -16.04 -13.64
CA ASP A 135 -12.45 -16.22 -12.19
C ASP A 135 -13.61 -15.48 -11.52
N HIS A 136 -13.92 -14.26 -11.98
CA HIS A 136 -15.14 -13.55 -11.58
C HIS A 136 -16.41 -14.38 -11.84
N ALA A 137 -16.50 -15.06 -13.00
CA ALA A 137 -17.65 -15.90 -13.30
C ALA A 137 -17.79 -17.07 -12.31
N ARG A 138 -16.68 -17.70 -11.96
CA ARG A 138 -16.62 -18.78 -10.96
C ARG A 138 -17.06 -18.29 -9.59
N GLU A 139 -16.49 -17.17 -9.12
CA GLU A 139 -16.80 -16.58 -7.81
C GLU A 139 -18.27 -16.19 -7.67
N GLN A 140 -18.81 -15.52 -8.69
CA GLN A 140 -20.21 -15.08 -8.69
C GLN A 140 -21.20 -16.20 -9.06
N ARG A 141 -20.71 -17.41 -9.33
CA ARG A 141 -21.50 -18.58 -9.77
C ARG A 141 -22.39 -18.28 -10.98
N ILE A 142 -21.85 -17.53 -11.94
CA ILE A 142 -22.52 -17.20 -13.21
C ILE A 142 -21.81 -17.85 -14.39
N SER A 143 -22.48 -17.92 -15.54
CA SER A 143 -21.81 -18.41 -16.75
C SER A 143 -20.70 -17.45 -17.19
N VAL A 144 -19.62 -17.98 -17.76
CA VAL A 144 -18.55 -17.16 -18.36
C VAL A 144 -19.11 -16.24 -19.45
N ASN A 145 -20.15 -16.68 -20.17
CA ASN A 145 -20.81 -15.86 -21.19
C ASN A 145 -21.54 -14.66 -20.57
N THR A 146 -22.17 -14.84 -19.42
CA THR A 146 -22.79 -13.76 -18.63
C THR A 146 -21.74 -12.76 -18.15
N ALA A 147 -20.62 -13.25 -17.60
CA ALA A 147 -19.50 -12.40 -17.17
C ALA A 147 -18.89 -11.60 -18.35
N ARG A 148 -18.71 -12.25 -19.51
CA ARG A 148 -18.28 -11.58 -20.75
C ARG A 148 -19.29 -10.52 -21.22
N THR A 149 -20.58 -10.76 -21.04
CA THR A 149 -21.62 -9.78 -21.35
C THR A 149 -21.51 -8.55 -20.44
N HIS A 150 -21.31 -8.76 -19.14
CA HIS A 150 -21.03 -7.65 -18.20
C HIS A 150 -19.77 -6.89 -18.60
N MET A 151 -18.70 -7.60 -18.99
CA MET A 151 -17.46 -6.97 -19.45
C MET A 151 -17.68 -6.10 -20.70
N ARG A 152 -18.43 -6.62 -21.69
CA ARG A 152 -18.73 -5.87 -22.91
C ARG A 152 -19.47 -4.58 -22.60
N ARG A 153 -20.54 -4.65 -21.79
CA ARG A 153 -21.32 -3.47 -21.39
C ARG A 153 -20.48 -2.48 -20.58
N LEU A 154 -19.61 -2.97 -19.70
CA LEU A 154 -18.70 -2.15 -18.92
C LEU A 154 -17.72 -1.38 -19.83
N ILE A 155 -17.14 -2.04 -20.83
CA ILE A 155 -16.27 -1.42 -21.84
C ILE A 155 -17.06 -0.37 -22.64
N GLU A 156 -18.27 -0.69 -23.10
CA GLU A 156 -19.14 0.22 -23.85
C GLU A 156 -19.47 1.49 -23.03
N LYS A 157 -19.91 1.34 -21.78
CA LYS A 157 -20.28 2.46 -20.89
C LYS A 157 -19.10 3.36 -20.50
N THR A 158 -17.92 2.78 -20.42
CA THR A 158 -16.68 3.53 -20.08
C THR A 158 -15.97 4.06 -21.32
N GLY A 159 -16.48 3.77 -22.53
CA GLY A 159 -15.84 4.09 -23.80
C GLY A 159 -14.44 3.51 -23.92
N SER A 160 -14.17 2.38 -23.27
CA SER A 160 -12.85 1.75 -23.23
C SER A 160 -12.63 0.90 -24.48
N ARG A 161 -11.37 0.67 -24.84
CA ARG A 161 -11.00 -0.20 -25.98
C ARG A 161 -10.80 -1.67 -25.59
N GLY A 162 -10.84 -1.97 -24.30
CA GLY A 162 -10.58 -3.29 -23.74
C GLY A 162 -10.37 -3.25 -22.23
N GLN A 163 -10.08 -4.39 -21.62
CA GLN A 163 -9.85 -4.52 -20.17
C GLN A 163 -8.69 -3.66 -19.68
N LEU A 164 -7.54 -3.69 -20.37
CA LEU A 164 -6.37 -2.90 -19.97
C LEU A 164 -6.62 -1.39 -20.06
N ASP A 165 -7.34 -0.95 -21.09
CA ASP A 165 -7.70 0.47 -21.23
C ASP A 165 -8.68 0.92 -20.14
N LEU A 166 -9.66 0.08 -19.80
CA LEU A 166 -10.57 0.29 -18.67
C LEU A 166 -9.79 0.45 -17.36
N LEU A 167 -8.87 -0.46 -17.05
CA LEU A 167 -8.08 -0.40 -15.82
C LEU A 167 -7.15 0.83 -15.79
N ARG A 168 -6.56 1.22 -16.93
CA ARG A 168 -5.78 2.45 -17.03
C ARG A 168 -6.61 3.70 -16.74
N LYS A 169 -7.84 3.76 -17.27
CA LYS A 169 -8.76 4.88 -17.00
C LYS A 169 -9.20 4.91 -15.54
N PHE A 170 -9.39 3.75 -14.93
CA PHE A 170 -9.71 3.64 -13.50
C PHE A 170 -8.58 4.18 -12.62
N HIS A 171 -7.33 3.78 -12.87
CA HIS A 171 -6.18 4.19 -12.05
C HIS A 171 -5.62 5.58 -12.36
N ARG A 172 -6.08 6.25 -13.43
CA ARG A 172 -5.60 7.59 -13.75
C ARG A 172 -6.15 8.55 -12.69
N PRO A 173 -5.28 9.23 -11.91
CA PRO A 173 -5.74 10.27 -10.99
C PRO A 173 -6.45 11.35 -11.81
N GLY A 174 -7.71 11.60 -11.44
CA GLY A 174 -8.54 12.67 -12.00
C GLY A 174 -8.19 14.02 -11.39
#